data_AF-A0A920R4M3-F1
#
_entry.id   AF-A0A920R4M3-F1
#
_cell.length_a   1.000
_cell.length_b   1.000
_cell.length_c   1.000
_cell.angle_alpha   90.00
_cell.angle_beta   90.00
_cell.angle_gamma   90.00
#
_symmetry.space_group_name_H-M   'P 1'
#
loop_
_entity.id
_entity.type
_entity.pdbx_description
1 polymer ?
#
loop_
_entity_poly.entity_id
_entity_poly.type
_entity_poly.pdbx_seq_one_letter_code
_entity_poly.pdbx_strand_id
1 'polypeptide(L)' 'MVNENWNGHHRFFLNAKDTMLDVPTMEAIKTVYPDVPLKKEFEDFEAPISTKNVKEVIDWEPLYSWRDAAFSS' A
#
# COMPACT_ATOMS: atom_id res chain seq x y z
N MET A 1 -14.58 27.98 21.97
CA MET A 1 -15.14 28.08 20.60
C MET A 1 -14.76 26.82 19.86
N VAL A 2 -15.74 26.08 19.33
CA VAL A 2 -15.48 24.94 18.42
C VAL A 2 -15.64 25.49 17.01
N ASN A 3 -14.69 25.22 16.12
CA ASN A 3 -14.83 25.57 14.71
C ASN A 3 -15.90 24.65 14.10
N GLU A 4 -17.03 25.21 13.66
CA GLU A 4 -18.14 24.43 13.07
C GLU A 4 -17.73 23.70 11.77
N ASN A 5 -16.65 24.13 11.13
CA ASN A 5 -16.10 23.50 9.92
C ASN A 5 -15.03 22.44 10.22
N TRP A 6 -14.82 22.09 11.50
CA TRP A 6 -13.88 21.04 11.87
C TRP A 6 -14.46 19.66 11.57
N ASN A 7 -13.99 19.03 10.49
CA ASN A 7 -14.43 17.70 10.05
C ASN A 7 -13.54 16.55 10.59
N GLY A 8 -12.64 16.83 11.54
CA GLY A 8 -11.71 15.86 12.10
C GLY A 8 -10.39 15.74 11.33
N HIS A 9 -9.78 14.55 11.40
CA HIS A 9 -8.48 14.27 10.80
C HIS A 9 -8.58 13.30 9.62
N HIS A 10 -7.78 13.53 8.58
CA HIS A 10 -7.55 12.52 7.55
C HIS A 10 -6.68 11.39 8.11
N ARG A 11 -6.96 10.16 7.67
CA ARG A 11 -6.18 8.96 7.99
C ARG A 11 -5.55 8.45 6.70
N PHE A 12 -4.22 8.31 6.71
CA PHE A 12 -3.46 7.91 5.53
C PHE A 12 -2.69 6.63 5.81
N PHE A 13 -2.61 5.76 4.80
CA PHE A 13 -1.56 4.78 4.70
C PHE A 13 -0.42 5.39 3.90
N LEU A 14 0.75 5.52 4.53
CA LEU A 14 2.02 5.85 3.87
C LEU A 14 2.83 4.56 3.83
N ASN A 15 2.84 3.91 2.68
CA ASN A 15 3.47 2.60 2.51
C ASN A 15 4.27 2.59 1.20
N ALA A 16 5.29 1.73 1.13
CA ALA A 16 5.95 1.42 -0.13
C ALA A 16 4.95 0.87 -1.16
N LYS A 17 5.25 1.03 -2.44
CA LYS A 17 4.41 0.52 -3.54
C LYS A 17 4.45 -1.00 -3.66
N ASP A 18 5.46 -1.64 -3.09
CA ASP A 18 5.70 -3.08 -3.16
C ASP A 18 5.98 -3.70 -1.78
N THR A 19 6.12 -5.02 -1.78
CA THR A 19 6.45 -5.83 -0.60
C THR A 19 7.94 -6.21 -0.58
N MET A 20 8.46 -6.48 0.62
CA MET A 20 9.79 -7.07 0.82
C MET A 20 9.83 -8.58 0.55
N LEU A 21 8.73 -9.19 0.07
CA LEU A 21 8.72 -10.62 -0.19
C LEU A 21 9.54 -10.94 -1.45
N ASP A 22 10.25 -12.05 -1.39
CA ASP A 22 11.01 -12.58 -2.53
C ASP A 22 10.12 -13.30 -3.56
N VAL A 23 8.83 -13.50 -3.23
CA VAL A 23 7.83 -14.08 -4.12
C VAL A 23 6.75 -13.05 -4.49
N PRO A 24 6.13 -13.16 -5.69
CA PRO A 24 5.04 -12.28 -6.09
C PRO A 24 3.90 -12.24 -5.07
N THR A 25 3.27 -11.07 -4.91
CA THR A 25 2.21 -10.85 -3.91
C THR A 25 1.07 -11.85 -4.08
N MET A 26 0.66 -12.12 -5.32
CA MET A 26 -0.40 -13.09 -5.60
C MET A 26 -0.02 -14.54 -5.25
N GLU A 27 1.26 -14.89 -5.37
CA GLU A 27 1.75 -16.20 -4.93
C GLU A 27 1.69 -16.30 -3.41
N ALA A 28 2.24 -15.31 -2.70
CA ALA A 28 2.20 -15.26 -1.23
C ALA A 28 0.77 -15.35 -0.68
N ILE A 29 -0.17 -14.61 -1.27
CA ILE A 29 -1.58 -14.65 -0.87
C ILE A 29 -2.15 -16.06 -1.05
N LYS A 30 -1.96 -16.69 -2.21
CA LYS A 30 -2.50 -18.02 -2.48
C LYS A 30 -1.89 -19.10 -1.58
N THR A 31 -0.63 -18.95 -1.18
CA THR A 31 0.05 -19.88 -0.27
C THR A 31 -0.52 -19.82 1.14
N VAL A 32 -0.77 -18.62 1.67
CA VAL A 32 -1.16 -18.44 3.09
C VAL A 32 -2.67 -18.32 3.28
N TYR A 33 -3.38 -17.74 2.30
CA TYR A 33 -4.80 -17.44 2.34
C TYR A 33 -5.47 -17.80 0.99
N PRO A 34 -5.50 -19.09 0.61
CA PRO A 34 -5.93 -19.53 -0.73
C PRO A 34 -7.35 -19.07 -1.12
N ASP A 35 -8.26 -18.97 -0.15
CA ASP A 35 -9.68 -18.68 -0.38
C ASP A 35 -10.07 -17.23 -0.05
N VAL A 36 -9.09 -16.34 0.18
CA VAL A 36 -9.40 -14.96 0.56
C VAL A 36 -10.06 -14.21 -0.61
N PRO A 37 -11.23 -13.56 -0.39
CA PRO A 37 -11.85 -12.77 -1.45
C PRO A 37 -10.98 -11.58 -1.85
N LEU A 38 -10.69 -11.47 -3.14
CA LEU A 38 -9.92 -10.37 -3.70
C LEU A 38 -10.84 -9.33 -4.34
N LYS A 39 -10.59 -8.05 -4.04
CA LYS A 39 -11.26 -6.92 -4.71
C LYS A 39 -10.60 -6.59 -6.06
N LYS A 40 -9.33 -6.97 -6.22
CA LYS A 40 -8.53 -6.89 -7.44
C LYS A 40 -7.37 -7.86 -7.34
N GLU A 41 -6.79 -8.23 -8.48
CA GLU A 41 -5.49 -8.87 -8.56
C GLU A 41 -4.37 -7.86 -8.25
N PHE A 42 -3.22 -8.35 -7.81
CA PHE A 42 -2.01 -7.56 -7.54
C PHE A 42 -0.94 -7.89 -8.58
N GLU A 43 -0.31 -6.86 -9.13
CA GLU A 43 0.77 -7.04 -10.12
C GLU A 43 2.11 -7.28 -9.44
N ASP A 44 2.86 -8.28 -9.90
CA ASP A 44 4.19 -8.65 -9.40
C ASP A 44 4.27 -8.65 -7.86
N PHE A 45 4.93 -7.63 -7.29
CA PHE A 45 5.18 -7.49 -5.86
C PHE A 45 4.43 -6.31 -5.25
N GLU A 46 3.38 -5.83 -5.92
CA GLU A 46 2.52 -4.74 -5.46
C GLU A 46 2.07 -4.98 -4.01
N ALA A 47 2.16 -3.93 -3.18
CA ALA A 47 1.73 -4.01 -1.80
C ALA A 47 0.19 -4.20 -1.72
N PRO A 48 -0.32 -5.14 -0.90
CA PRO A 48 -1.75 -5.30 -0.65
C PRO A 48 -2.33 -4.21 0.28
N ILE A 49 -1.72 -3.01 0.29
CA ILE A 49 -2.13 -1.83 1.07
C ILE A 49 -2.26 -0.64 0.12
N SER A 50 -3.47 -0.09 0.00
CA SER A 50 -3.73 1.03 -0.92
C SER A 50 -3.30 2.37 -0.33
N THR A 51 -2.49 3.11 -1.09
CA THR A 51 -2.10 4.51 -0.83
C THR A 51 -2.93 5.52 -1.65
N LYS A 52 -4.00 5.05 -2.31
CA LYS A 52 -4.84 5.90 -3.19
C LYS A 52 -5.38 7.14 -2.50
N ASN A 53 -5.85 7.01 -1.25
CA ASN A 53 -6.40 8.13 -0.48
C ASN A 53 -5.38 9.27 -0.27
N VAL A 54 -4.13 8.93 0.06
CA VAL A 54 -3.12 9.96 0.32
C VAL A 54 -2.68 10.64 -0.98
N LYS A 55 -2.61 9.89 -2.10
CA LYS A 55 -2.40 10.47 -3.44
C LYS A 55 -3.51 11.45 -3.80
N GLU A 56 -4.77 11.09 -3.58
CA GLU A 56 -5.90 11.95 -3.94
C GLU A 56 -6.02 13.21 -3.07
N VAL A 57 -5.68 13.12 -1.78
CA VAL A 57 -5.87 14.24 -0.85
C VAL A 57 -4.68 15.19 -0.81
N ILE A 58 -3.45 14.69 -0.90
CA ILE A 58 -2.23 15.52 -0.76
C ILE A 58 -1.16 15.24 -1.83
N ASP A 59 -1.50 14.55 -2.92
CA ASP A 59 -0.59 14.22 -4.03
C ASP A 59 0.69 13.47 -3.62
N TRP A 60 0.62 12.71 -2.53
CA TRP A 60 1.76 11.94 -2.04
C TRP A 60 1.91 10.60 -2.79
N GLU A 61 3.15 10.22 -3.08
CA GLU A 61 3.55 8.90 -3.57
C GLU A 61 4.82 8.41 -2.85
N PRO A 62 5.00 7.09 -2.69
CA PRO A 62 6.25 6.55 -2.17
C PRO A 62 7.40 6.83 -3.13
N LEU A 63 8.49 7.39 -2.60
CA LEU A 63 9.70 7.69 -3.36
C LEU A 63 10.57 6.44 -3.63
N TYR A 64 10.47 5.45 -2.75
CA TYR A 64 11.34 4.28 -2.73
C TYR A 64 10.55 2.98 -2.91
N SER A 65 11.22 2.00 -3.49
CA SER A 65 10.80 0.61 -3.65
C SER A 65 11.71 -0.28 -2.80
N TRP A 66 11.16 -1.36 -2.22
CA TRP A 66 12.00 -2.38 -1.57
C TRP A 66 12.95 -3.08 -2.55
N ARG A 67 12.73 -2.90 -3.84
CA ARG A 67 13.56 -3.44 -4.93
C ARG A 67 14.64 -2.47 -5.39
N ASP A 68 14.68 -1.25 -4.83
CA ASP A 68 15.78 -0.34 -5.12
C ASP A 68 17.08 -0.94 -4.59
N ALA A 69 18.17 -0.77 -5.34
CA ALA A 69 19.49 -1.29 -4.98
C ALA A 69 20.01 -0.80 -3.62
N ALA A 70 19.47 0.31 -3.10
CA ALA A 70 19.79 0.81 -1.76
C ALA A 70 19.29 -0.10 -0.63
N PHE A 71 18.33 -1.00 -0.91
CA PHE A 71 17.70 -1.89 0.08
C PHE A 71 17.93 -3.38 -0.22
N SER A 72 18.69 -3.73 -1.26
CA SER A 72 19.11 -5.11 -1.49
C SER A 72 20.11 -5.54 -0.41
N SER A 73 19.80 -6.62 0.32
CA SER A 73 20.69 -7.26 1.30
C SER A 73 21.69 -8.21 0.66
#